data_AF-A0A6G3WL61-F1
#
_entry.id   AF-A0A6G3WL61-F1
#
_cell.length_a   1.000
_cell.length_b   1.000
_cell.length_c   1.000
_cell.angle_alpha   90.00
_cell.angle_beta   90.00
_cell.angle_gamma   90.00
#
_symmetry.space_group_name_H-M   'P 1'
#
loop_
_entity.id
_entity.type
_entity.pdbx_description
1 polymer ?
#
loop_
_entity_poly.entity_id
_entity_poly.type
_entity_poly.pdbx_seq_one_letter_code
_entity_poly.pdbx_strand_id
1 'polypeptide(L)'
;MDFKVAGTKQFVTALQLDTKLDGIPASVLAAALKQARDARLHILDVMNEAIDVPDEMSPNAPRIITVKIPVDKIGEVIGPKGKM
;
A
#
# COMPACT_ATOMS: atom_id res chain seq x y z
N MET A 1 -16.11 -11.79 -16.37
CA MET A 1 -15.05 -10.77 -16.26
C MET A 1 -14.33 -11.02 -14.95
N ASP A 2 -13.01 -10.87 -14.93
CA ASP A 2 -12.26 -10.92 -13.68
C ASP A 2 -11.91 -9.48 -13.29
N PHE A 3 -12.64 -8.95 -12.31
CA PHE A 3 -12.64 -7.54 -11.94
C PHE A 3 -12.17 -7.38 -10.51
N LYS A 4 -10.98 -6.83 -10.34
CA LYS A 4 -10.34 -6.60 -9.05
C LYS A 4 -10.23 -5.11 -8.80
N VAL A 5 -10.61 -4.68 -7.60
CA VAL A 5 -10.51 -3.30 -7.16
C VAL A 5 -9.93 -3.27 -5.77
N ALA A 6 -8.86 -2.50 -5.58
CA ALA A 6 -8.22 -2.27 -4.29
C ALA A 6 -8.30 -0.78 -3.92
N GLY A 7 -8.22 -0.47 -2.63
CA GLY A 7 -8.30 0.91 -2.17
C GLY A 7 -8.41 1.04 -0.66
N THR A 8 -8.36 2.29 -0.21
CA THR A 8 -8.63 2.68 1.16
C THR A 8 -10.15 2.85 1.37
N LYS A 9 -10.56 3.20 2.60
CA LYS A 9 -11.94 3.63 2.86
C LYS A 9 -12.36 4.85 2.04
N GLN A 10 -11.40 5.68 1.64
CA GLN A 10 -11.65 6.97 1.00
C GLN A 10 -11.62 6.89 -0.52
N PHE A 11 -10.67 6.13 -1.10
CA PHE A 11 -10.45 6.11 -2.54
C PHE A 11 -9.93 4.77 -3.05
N VAL A 12 -10.06 4.57 -4.36
CA VAL A 12 -9.48 3.43 -5.09
C VAL A 12 -7.98 3.68 -5.30
N THR A 13 -7.15 2.68 -5.05
CA THR A 13 -5.69 2.75 -5.29
C THR A 13 -5.26 1.94 -6.50
N ALA A 14 -6.00 0.86 -6.82
CA ALA A 14 -5.74 0.03 -7.98
C ALA A 14 -7.02 -0.59 -8.53
N LEU A 15 -7.03 -0.81 -9.84
CA LEU A 15 -8.11 -1.47 -10.56
C LEU A 15 -7.51 -2.35 -11.66
N GLN A 16 -8.00 -3.58 -11.77
CA GLN A 16 -7.69 -4.49 -12.85
C GLN A 16 -8.99 -5.06 -13.41
N LEU A 17 -9.18 -4.94 -14.71
CA LEU A 17 -10.31 -5.52 -15.43
C LEU A 17 -9.76 -6.43 -16.53
N ASP A 18 -9.96 -7.73 -16.36
CA ASP A 18 -9.67 -8.74 -17.38
C ASP A 18 -11.00 -9.21 -17.99
N THR A 19 -11.15 -8.96 -19.29
CA THR A 19 -12.35 -9.29 -20.08
C THR A 19 -11.96 -10.06 -21.32
N LYS A 20 -12.75 -11.10 -21.63
CA LYS A 20 -12.67 -11.88 -22.88
C LYS A 20 -13.59 -11.33 -23.97
N LEU A 21 -14.38 -10.30 -23.66
CA LEU A 21 -15.32 -9.64 -24.55
C LEU A 21 -14.72 -8.31 -25.02
N ASP A 22 -15.07 -7.89 -26.23
CA ASP A 22 -14.59 -6.65 -26.87
C ASP A 22 -14.94 -5.39 -26.07
N GLY A 23 -15.94 -5.45 -25.19
CA GLY A 23 -16.28 -4.37 -24.28
C GLY A 23 -17.27 -4.78 -23.19
N ILE A 24 -17.41 -3.92 -22.19
CA ILE A 24 -18.42 -4.02 -21.12
C ILE A 24 -19.23 -2.72 -21.11
N PRO A 25 -20.57 -2.78 -21.03
CA PRO A 25 -21.39 -1.58 -20.91
C PRO A 25 -21.00 -0.77 -19.66
N ALA A 26 -20.90 0.55 -19.82
CA ALA A 26 -20.51 1.45 -18.71
C ALA A 26 -21.43 1.31 -17.48
N SER A 27 -22.71 1.01 -17.68
CA SER A 27 -23.67 0.75 -16.60
C SER A 27 -23.32 -0.48 -15.76
N VAL A 28 -22.83 -1.55 -16.41
CA VAL A 28 -22.38 -2.77 -15.72
C VAL A 28 -21.10 -2.50 -14.93
N LEU A 29 -20.16 -1.75 -15.50
CA LEU A 29 -18.93 -1.36 -14.81
C LEU A 29 -19.23 -0.47 -13.59
N ALA A 30 -20.14 0.50 -13.72
CA ALA A 30 -20.55 1.36 -12.61
C ALA A 30 -21.21 0.56 -11.48
N ALA A 31 -22.08 -0.40 -11.82
CA ALA A 31 -22.69 -1.30 -10.84
C ALA A 31 -21.63 -2.16 -10.13
N ALA A 32 -20.69 -2.73 -10.88
CA ALA A 32 -19.60 -3.53 -10.34
C ALA A 32 -18.70 -2.71 -9.40
N LEU A 33 -18.37 -1.47 -9.75
CA LEU A 33 -17.61 -0.56 -8.88
C LEU A 33 -18.34 -0.24 -7.57
N LYS A 34 -19.66 -0.04 -7.63
CA LYS A 34 -20.47 0.21 -6.44
C LYS A 34 -20.50 -1.01 -5.52
N GLN A 35 -20.71 -2.21 -6.09
CA GLN A 35 -20.65 -3.46 -5.33
C GLN A 35 -19.26 -3.68 -4.73
N ALA A 36 -18.20 -3.45 -5.50
CA ALA A 36 -16.82 -3.59 -5.03
C ALA A 36 -16.49 -2.61 -3.90
N ARG A 37 -17.04 -1.39 -3.93
CA ARG A 37 -16.90 -0.43 -2.83
C ARG A 37 -17.48 -0.97 -1.53
N ASP A 38 -18.73 -1.45 -1.57
CA ASP A 38 -19.41 -1.93 -0.37
C ASP A 38 -18.71 -3.17 0.21
N ALA A 39 -18.29 -4.11 -0.66
CA ALA A 39 -17.50 -5.27 -0.27
C ALA A 39 -16.13 -4.86 0.31
N ARG A 40 -15.44 -3.90 -0.30
CA ARG A 40 -14.14 -3.40 0.18
C ARG A 40 -14.27 -2.78 1.57
N LEU A 41 -15.30 -1.97 1.82
CA LEU A 41 -15.51 -1.38 3.14
C LEU A 41 -15.75 -2.46 4.20
N HIS A 42 -16.58 -3.46 3.89
CA HIS A 42 -16.82 -4.58 4.79
C HIS A 42 -15.54 -5.36 5.11
N ILE A 43 -14.72 -5.69 4.10
CA ILE A 43 -13.44 -6.38 4.30
C ILE A 43 -12.50 -5.53 5.16
N LEU A 44 -12.40 -4.23 4.91
CA LEU A 44 -11.57 -3.32 5.70
C LEU A 44 -12.04 -3.22 7.16
N ASP A 45 -13.35 -3.26 7.41
CA ASP A 45 -13.89 -3.25 8.77
C ASP A 45 -13.51 -4.54 9.52
N VAL A 46 -13.65 -5.71 8.88
CA VAL A 46 -13.20 -6.99 9.47
C VAL A 46 -11.69 -7.02 9.69
N MET A 47 -10.88 -6.48 8.76
CA MET A 47 -9.43 -6.37 8.94
C MET A 47 -9.08 -5.50 10.15
N ASN A 48 -9.79 -4.38 10.35
CA ASN A 48 -9.58 -3.47 11.46
C ASN A 48 -9.99 -4.07 12.81
N GLU A 49 -10.91 -5.04 12.86
CA GLU A 49 -11.19 -5.79 14.09
C GLU A 49 -10.00 -6.62 14.56
N ALA A 50 -9.11 -7.03 13.63
CA ALA A 50 -7.90 -7.76 13.96
C ALA A 50 -6.71 -6.84 14.26
N ILE A 51 -6.45 -5.84 13.41
CA ILE A 51 -5.36 -4.86 13.54
C ILE A 51 -5.83 -3.53 12.94
N ASP A 52 -6.09 -2.53 13.77
CA ASP A 52 -6.57 -1.20 13.37
C ASP A 52 -5.43 -0.22 13.08
N VAL A 53 -4.27 -0.40 13.71
CA VAL A 53 -3.06 0.40 13.53
C VAL A 53 -1.81 -0.49 13.44
N PRO A 54 -0.72 -0.02 12.82
CA PRO A 54 0.54 -0.74 12.83
C PRO A 54 1.02 -1.02 14.26
N ASP A 55 1.34 -2.27 14.55
CA ASP A 55 1.90 -2.69 15.84
C ASP A 55 3.40 -2.38 15.95
N GLU A 56 3.98 -2.56 17.13
CA GLU A 56 5.41 -2.40 17.36
C GLU A 56 6.24 -3.37 16.51
N MET A 57 7.39 -2.88 16.02
CA MET A 57 8.30 -3.71 15.24
C MET A 57 8.87 -4.83 16.11
N SER A 58 8.74 -6.07 15.63
CA SER A 58 9.29 -7.27 16.28
C SER A 58 10.74 -7.08 16.76
N PRO A 59 11.10 -7.57 17.96
CA PRO A 59 12.47 -7.49 18.47
C PRO A 59 13.46 -8.28 17.61
N ASN A 60 12.97 -9.26 16.84
CA ASN A 60 13.79 -10.08 15.94
C ASN A 60 13.86 -9.52 14.52
N ALA A 61 13.10 -8.46 14.20
CA ALA A 61 13.14 -7.86 12.88
C ALA A 61 14.38 -6.96 12.72
N PRO A 62 15.02 -6.96 11.55
CA PRO A 62 16.11 -6.04 11.27
C PRO A 62 15.62 -4.58 11.32
N ARG A 63 16.43 -3.71 11.92
CA ARG A 63 16.10 -2.28 12.07
C ARG A 63 16.97 -1.44 11.15
N ILE A 64 16.32 -0.54 10.40
CA ILE A 64 17.01 0.51 9.64
C ILE A 64 16.94 1.79 10.47
N ILE A 65 18.11 2.33 10.81
CA ILE A 65 18.22 3.62 11.49
C ILE A 65 18.83 4.60 10.50
N THR A 66 18.08 5.64 10.16
CA THR A 66 18.57 6.71 9.29
C THR A 66 19.07 7.86 10.14
N VAL A 67 20.36 8.16 10.04
CA VAL A 67 20.96 9.33 10.67
C VAL A 67 21.24 10.37 9.61
N LYS A 68 20.69 11.57 9.78
CA LYS A 68 21.01 12.71 8.92
C LYS A 68 22.19 13.46 9.53
N ILE A 69 23.27 13.61 8.77
CA ILE A 69 24.45 14.36 9.19
C ILE A 69 24.58 15.66 8.38
N PRO A 70 25.17 16.71 8.97
CA PRO A 70 25.57 17.91 8.23
C PRO A 70 26.52 17.55 7.07
N VAL A 71 26.33 18.21 5.92
CA VAL A 71 27.08 17.92 4.69
C VAL A 71 28.58 18.14 4.86
N ASP A 72 28.96 19.16 5.63
CA ASP A 72 30.33 19.49 6.01
C ASP A 72 31.00 18.39 6.86
N LYS A 73 30.21 17.55 7.53
CA LYS A 73 30.70 16.44 8.36
C LYS A 73 30.71 15.09 7.66
N ILE A 74 30.36 15.01 6.38
CA ILE A 74 30.38 13.75 5.61
C ILE A 74 31.79 13.15 5.59
N GLY A 75 32.82 13.98 5.41
CA GLY A 75 34.22 13.53 5.39
C GLY A 75 34.67 12.92 6.72
N GLU A 76 34.21 13.47 7.85
CA GLU A 76 34.50 12.95 9.19
C GLU A 76 33.82 11.59 9.43
N VAL A 77 32.60 11.41 8.93
CA VAL A 77 31.80 10.19 9.14
C VAL A 77 32.26 9.04 8.22
N ILE A 78 32.59 9.30 6.96
CA ILE A 78 33.06 8.27 6.01
C ILE A 78 34.54 7.91 6.24
N GLY A 79 35.34 8.90 6.66
CA GLY A 79 36.79 8.75 6.81
C GLY A 79 37.54 8.56 5.47
N PRO A 80 38.88 8.48 5.50
CA PRO A 80 39.67 8.34 4.28
C PRO A 80 39.42 6.97 3.62
N LYS A 81 39.04 6.99 2.34
CA LYS A 81 38.71 5.79 1.52
C LYS A 81 37.56 4.93 2.06
N GLY A 82 36.64 5.48 2.86
CA GLY A 82 35.49 4.70 3.39
C GLY A 82 35.90 3.67 4.43
N LYS A 83 36.82 4.03 5.33
CA LYS A 83 37.36 3.14 6.37
C LYS A 83 36.36 2.89 7.53
N MET A 84 35.26 3.64 7.56
CA MET A 84 34.12 3.46 8.49
C MET A 84 33.07 2.53 7.90
#